data_AF-A0A1I3WMP4-F1
#
_entry.id   AF-A0A1I3WMP4-F1
#
_cell.length_a   1.000
_cell.length_b   1.000
_cell.length_c   1.000
_cell.angle_alpha   90.00
_cell.angle_beta   90.00
_cell.angle_gamma   90.00
#
_symmetry.space_group_name_H-M   'P 1'
#
loop_
_entity.id
_entity.type
_entity.pdbx_description
1 polymer ?
#
loop_
_entity_poly.entity_id
_entity_poly.type
_entity_poly.pdbx_seq_one_letter_code
_entity_poly.pdbx_strand_id
1 'polypeptide(L)'
;MSREDPQLRVRIPAELKETLEQKAKENKRTLTAEIVDRLEETTVQDSVVGSSDGFGRIADDYENLCGEFEELREKYEREYALDWADSNKDELRHAVERLHELLNHPSKK
;
A
#
# COMPACT_ATOMS: atom_id res chain seq x y z
N MET A 1 -48.13 -9.78 -5.48
CA MET A 1 -47.56 -9.23 -6.72
C MET A 1 -46.17 -9.81 -6.84
N SER A 2 -45.93 -10.57 -7.91
CA SER A 2 -44.77 -11.43 -8.10
C SER A 2 -43.46 -10.63 -8.10
N ARG A 3 -42.79 -10.59 -6.95
CA ARG A 3 -41.32 -10.71 -6.95
C ARG A 3 -41.03 -12.07 -7.56
N GLU A 4 -40.10 -12.19 -8.50
CA GLU A 4 -39.11 -13.27 -8.49
C GLU A 4 -38.01 -12.83 -9.47
N ASP A 5 -37.05 -12.04 -8.97
CA ASP A 5 -35.76 -11.92 -9.63
C ASP A 5 -35.23 -13.34 -9.93
N PRO A 6 -34.64 -13.57 -11.11
CA PRO A 6 -34.24 -14.91 -11.54
C PRO A 6 -33.24 -15.52 -10.55
N GLN A 7 -33.55 -16.71 -10.02
CA GLN A 7 -32.65 -17.41 -9.11
C GLN A 7 -31.52 -18.09 -9.88
N LEU A 8 -30.28 -17.66 -9.64
CA LEU A 8 -29.09 -18.27 -10.22
C LEU A 8 -28.51 -19.33 -9.26
N ARG A 9 -28.37 -20.57 -9.73
CA ARG A 9 -27.70 -21.65 -8.98
C ARG A 9 -26.25 -21.79 -9.46
N VAL A 10 -25.32 -21.15 -8.74
CA VAL A 10 -23.88 -21.20 -9.04
C VAL A 10 -23.19 -22.25 -8.16
N ARG A 11 -22.22 -22.98 -8.72
CA ARG A 11 -21.29 -23.80 -7.94
C ARG A 11 -20.08 -22.95 -7.56
N ILE A 12 -19.86 -22.77 -6.25
CA ILE A 12 -18.79 -21.93 -5.72
C ILE A 12 -17.81 -22.84 -4.94
N PRO A 13 -16.49 -22.70 -5.15
CA PRO A 13 -15.49 -23.39 -4.33
C PRO A 13 -15.67 -23.08 -2.84
N ALA A 14 -15.31 -24.03 -1.98
CA ALA A 14 -15.50 -23.87 -0.53
C ALA A 14 -14.75 -22.65 0.04
N GLU A 15 -13.49 -22.46 -0.37
CA GLU A 15 -12.64 -21.34 0.05
C GLU A 15 -13.23 -19.98 -0.34
N LEU A 16 -13.78 -19.89 -1.56
CA LEU A 16 -14.40 -18.67 -2.05
C LEU A 16 -15.69 -18.36 -1.28
N LYS A 17 -16.48 -19.39 -0.97
CA LYS A 17 -17.69 -19.23 -0.18
C LYS A 17 -17.38 -18.72 1.24
N GLU A 18 -16.39 -19.31 1.90
CA GLU A 18 -15.97 -18.89 3.26
C GLU A 18 -15.49 -17.43 3.26
N THR A 19 -14.71 -17.04 2.26
CA THR A 19 -14.25 -15.66 2.08
C THR A 19 -15.42 -14.69 1.91
N LEU A 20 -16.41 -15.04 1.09
CA LEU A 20 -17.59 -14.21 0.87
C LEU A 20 -18.47 -14.10 2.12
N GLU A 21 -18.61 -15.18 2.90
CA GLU A 21 -19.36 -15.16 4.17
C GLU A 21 -18.69 -14.25 5.20
N GLN A 22 -17.36 -14.31 5.31
CA GLN A 22 -16.59 -13.43 6.18
C GLN A 22 -16.74 -11.96 5.76
N LYS A 23 -16.65 -11.66 4.46
CA LYS A 23 -16.82 -10.30 3.93
C LYS A 23 -18.24 -9.76 4.12
N ALA A 24 -19.26 -10.59 3.88
CA ALA A 24 -20.64 -10.24 4.15
C ALA A 24 -20.85 -9.87 5.64
N LYS A 25 -20.22 -10.61 6.55
CA LYS A 25 -20.26 -10.33 8.00
C LYS A 25 -19.57 -9.01 8.35
N GLU A 26 -18.40 -8.75 7.79
CA GLU A 26 -17.68 -7.47 7.95
C GLU A 26 -18.52 -6.28 7.47
N ASN A 27 -19.19 -6.45 6.33
CA ASN A 27 -20.04 -5.45 5.69
C ASN A 27 -21.45 -5.35 6.30
N LYS A 28 -21.78 -6.20 7.30
CA LYS A 28 -23.10 -6.29 7.95
C LYS A 28 -24.25 -6.55 6.96
N ARG A 29 -23.99 -7.38 5.94
CA ARG A 29 -24.95 -7.75 4.89
C ARG A 29 -25.12 -9.27 4.83
N THR A 30 -26.15 -9.74 4.12
CA THR A 30 -26.32 -11.17 3.85
C THR A 30 -25.34 -11.63 2.77
N LEU A 31 -25.01 -12.92 2.74
CA LEU A 31 -24.17 -13.49 1.68
C LEU A 31 -24.73 -13.19 0.28
N THR A 32 -26.04 -13.31 0.08
CA THR A 32 -26.68 -12.98 -1.19
C THR A 32 -26.51 -11.51 -1.56
N ALA A 33 -26.69 -10.60 -0.59
CA ALA A 33 -26.50 -9.16 -0.84
C ALA A 33 -25.06 -8.84 -1.20
N GLU A 34 -24.07 -9.45 -0.52
CA GLU A 34 -22.64 -9.30 -0.84
C GLU A 34 -22.31 -9.81 -2.25
N ILE A 35 -22.88 -10.95 -2.65
CA ILE A 35 -22.66 -11.51 -3.99
C ILE A 35 -23.25 -10.58 -5.06
N VAL A 36 -24.47 -10.08 -4.85
CA VAL A 36 -25.12 -9.17 -5.80
C VAL A 36 -24.33 -7.86 -5.92
N ASP A 37 -23.95 -7.26 -4.80
CA ASP A 37 -23.20 -6.00 -4.75
C ASP A 37 -21.86 -6.12 -5.53
N ARG A 38 -21.11 -7.20 -5.33
CA ARG A 38 -19.86 -7.46 -6.07
C ARG A 38 -20.08 -7.66 -7.57
N LEU A 39 -21.17 -8.33 -7.96
CA LEU A 39 -21.50 -8.54 -9.38
C LEU A 39 -21.94 -7.23 -10.06
N GLU A 40 -22.70 -6.39 -9.35
CA GLU A 40 -23.08 -5.06 -9.80
C GLU A 40 -21.84 -4.17 -9.98
N GLU A 41 -20.95 -4.14 -8.99
CA GLU A 41 -19.67 -3.43 -9.08
C GLU A 41 -18.86 -3.89 -10.30
N THR A 42 -18.70 -5.20 -10.49
CA THR A 42 -17.97 -5.75 -11.65
C THR A 42 -18.60 -5.31 -12.98
N THR A 43 -19.92 -5.26 -13.06
CA THR A 43 -20.62 -4.80 -14.27
C THR A 43 -20.37 -3.31 -14.56
N VAL A 44 -20.36 -2.47 -13.52
CA VAL A 44 -20.01 -1.06 -13.66
C VAL A 44 -18.56 -0.92 -14.13
N GLN A 45 -17.65 -1.73 -13.61
CA GLN A 45 -16.23 -1.70 -14.02
C GLN A 45 -16.01 -2.12 -15.46
N ASP A 46 -16.68 -3.18 -15.92
CA ASP A 46 -16.59 -3.65 -17.31
C ASP A 46 -16.90 -2.49 -18.29
N SER A 47 -17.82 -1.59 -17.91
CA SER A 47 -18.16 -0.41 -18.69
C SER A 47 -17.07 0.67 -18.71
N VAL A 48 -16.26 0.77 -17.66
CA VAL A 48 -15.20 1.78 -17.49
C VAL A 48 -13.89 1.34 -18.14
N VAL A 49 -13.52 0.08 -17.93
CA VAL A 49 -12.21 -0.47 -18.33
C VAL A 49 -12.28 -1.16 -19.70
N GLY A 50 -13.48 -1.46 -20.22
CA GLY A 50 -13.69 -2.11 -21.52
C GLY A 50 -13.13 -3.53 -21.58
N SER A 51 -12.85 -4.14 -20.43
CA SER A 51 -12.27 -5.47 -20.28
C SER A 51 -12.89 -6.14 -19.06
N SER A 52 -13.33 -7.39 -19.24
CA SER A 52 -13.95 -8.21 -18.19
C SER A 52 -12.94 -8.82 -17.20
N ASP A 53 -11.73 -8.27 -17.14
CA ASP A 53 -10.62 -8.79 -16.32
C ASP A 53 -10.72 -8.31 -14.85
N GLY A 54 -11.85 -7.69 -14.49
CA GLY A 54 -12.13 -7.14 -13.17
C GLY A 54 -11.13 -6.05 -12.74
N PHE A 55 -10.89 -5.96 -11.42
CA PHE A 55 -9.87 -5.07 -10.85
C PHE A 55 -8.42 -5.56 -11.06
N GLY A 56 -8.16 -6.67 -11.77
CA GLY A 56 -6.83 -7.28 -11.87
C GLY A 56 -5.75 -6.29 -12.31
N ARG A 57 -5.99 -5.60 -13.44
CA ARG A 57 -5.05 -4.58 -13.94
C ARG A 57 -4.86 -3.41 -12.98
N ILE A 58 -5.93 -2.97 -12.30
CA ILE A 58 -5.86 -1.87 -11.34
C ILE A 58 -5.06 -2.30 -10.10
N ALA A 59 -5.20 -3.55 -9.66
CA ALA A 59 -4.43 -4.10 -8.55
C ALA A 59 -2.94 -4.19 -8.91
N ASP A 60 -2.63 -4.68 -10.12
CA ASP A 60 -1.26 -4.71 -10.63
C ASP A 60 -0.66 -3.30 -10.73
N ASP A 61 -1.42 -2.33 -11.28
CA ASP A 61 -1.00 -0.93 -11.38
C ASP A 61 -0.75 -0.32 -9.99
N TYR A 62 -1.60 -0.63 -9.01
CA TYR A 62 -1.44 -0.16 -7.63
C TYR A 62 -0.18 -0.76 -6.97
N GLU A 63 0.06 -2.06 -7.15
CA GLU A 63 1.25 -2.73 -6.62
C GLU A 63 2.53 -2.13 -7.22
N ASN A 64 2.54 -1.89 -8.53
CA ASN A 64 3.64 -1.22 -9.22
C ASN A 64 3.86 0.20 -8.67
N LEU A 65 2.79 0.99 -8.51
CA LEU A 65 2.88 2.35 -7.99
C LEU A 65 3.41 2.40 -6.54
N CYS A 66 3.01 1.43 -5.71
CA CYS A 66 3.55 1.29 -4.36
C CYS A 66 5.06 1.01 -4.38
N GLY A 67 5.53 0.14 -5.28
CA GLY A 67 6.95 -0.13 -5.48
C GLY A 67 7.73 1.12 -5.90
N GLU A 68 7.25 1.84 -6.92
CA GLU A 68 7.87 3.09 -7.38
C GLU A 68 7.94 4.15 -6.26
N PHE A 69 6.89 4.25 -5.44
CA PHE A 69 6.86 5.17 -4.32
C PHE A 69 7.90 4.81 -3.25
N GLU A 70 8.07 3.54 -2.94
CA GLU A 70 9.07 3.09 -1.96
C GLU A 70 10.49 3.36 -2.46
N GLU A 71 10.78 3.07 -3.73
CA GLU A 71 12.07 3.39 -4.35
C GLU A 71 12.35 4.90 -4.32
N LEU A 72 11.35 5.71 -4.66
CA LEU A 72 11.48 7.16 -4.65
C LEU A 72 11.71 7.70 -3.23
N ARG A 73 11.01 7.14 -2.23
CA ARG A 73 11.19 7.49 -0.82
C ARG A 73 12.60 7.17 -0.36
N GLU A 74 13.12 5.97 -0.65
CA GLU A 74 14.49 5.61 -0.29
C GLU A 74 15.51 6.53 -0.96
N LYS A 75 15.30 6.85 -2.24
CA LYS A 75 16.18 7.77 -2.97
C LYS A 75 16.19 9.15 -2.31
N TYR A 76 15.02 9.67 -1.98
CA TYR A 76 14.89 10.97 -1.30
C TYR A 76 15.55 10.96 0.08
N GLU A 77 15.37 9.91 0.88
CA GLU A 77 16.03 9.78 2.18
C GLU A 77 17.56 9.74 2.06
N ARG A 78 18.10 9.04 1.06
CA ARG A 78 19.55 9.01 0.78
C ARG A 78 20.07 10.37 0.35
N GLU A 79 19.39 11.05 -0.55
CA GLU A 79 19.77 12.40 -1.00
C GLU A 79 19.68 13.41 0.15
N TYR A 80 18.65 13.35 0.98
CA TYR A 80 18.51 14.20 2.16
C TYR A 80 19.59 13.93 3.21
N ALA A 81 19.95 12.66 3.44
CA ALA A 81 21.04 12.30 4.35
C ALA A 81 22.39 12.84 3.86
N LEU A 82 22.62 12.84 2.54
CA LEU A 82 23.82 13.41 1.93
C LEU A 82 23.86 14.93 2.03
N ASP A 83 22.72 15.60 1.79
CA ASP A 83 22.60 17.07 1.89
C ASP A 83 22.73 17.56 3.34
N TRP A 84 22.16 16.82 4.30
CA TRP A 84 22.34 17.08 5.73
C TRP A 84 23.79 16.88 6.16
N ALA A 85 24.45 15.81 5.69
CA ALA A 85 25.85 15.55 5.99
C ALA A 85 26.79 16.60 5.39
N ASP A 86 26.50 17.09 4.18
CA ASP A 86 27.30 18.14 3.53
C ASP A 86 27.10 19.51 4.20
N SER A 87 25.85 19.85 4.54
CA SER A 87 25.52 21.10 5.24
C SER A 87 26.17 21.21 6.64
N ASN A 88 26.35 20.10 7.35
CA ASN A 88 26.92 20.08 8.71
C ASN A 88 28.39 19.62 8.75
N LYS A 89 29.00 19.38 7.59
CA LYS A 89 30.34 18.82 7.45
C LYS A 89 31.41 19.64 8.16
N ASP A 90 31.32 20.96 8.03
CA ASP A 90 32.28 21.89 8.62
C ASP A 90 32.17 21.92 10.14
N GLU A 91 30.96 22.00 10.67
CA GLU A 91 30.71 21.99 12.12
C GLU A 91 31.12 20.65 12.76
N LEU A 92 30.80 19.53 12.11
CA LEU A 92 31.20 18.20 12.56
C LEU A 92 32.72 18.04 12.55
N ARG A 93 33.39 18.53 11.51
CA ARG A 93 34.86 18.53 11.42
C ARG A 93 35.48 19.35 12.56
N HIS A 94 34.99 20.56 12.81
CA HIS A 94 35.49 21.39 13.91
C HIS A 94 35.23 20.78 15.28
N ALA A 95 34.06 20.16 15.48
CA ALA A 95 33.72 19.48 16.74
C ALA A 95 34.65 18.26 16.98
N VAL A 96 34.94 17.49 15.94
CA VAL A 96 35.85 16.34 16.01
C VAL A 96 37.30 16.79 16.25
N GLU A 97 37.78 17.82 15.56
CA GLU A 97 39.11 18.39 15.80
C GLU A 97 39.25 18.88 17.25
N ARG A 98 38.22 19.55 17.77
CA ARG A 98 38.20 20.03 19.15
C ARG A 98 38.18 18.90 20.17
N LEU A 99 37.43 17.83 19.91
CA LEU A 99 37.45 16.63 20.74
C LEU A 99 38.81 15.94 20.71
N HIS A 100 39.45 15.87 19.53
CA HIS A 100 40.78 15.31 19.38
C HIS A 100 41.83 16.13 20.16
N GLU A 101 41.75 17.45 20.12
CA GLU A 101 42.59 18.33 20.94
C GLU A 101 42.38 18.09 22.43
N LEU A 102 41.13 18.01 22.89
CA LEU A 102 40.81 17.80 24.31
C LEU A 102 41.22 16.42 24.83
N LEU A 103 41.15 15.38 23.99
CA LEU A 103 41.50 14.01 24.36
C LEU A 103 43.02 13.76 24.26
N ASN A 104 43.72 14.40 23.32
CA ASN A 104 45.15 14.17 23.10
C ASN A 104 46.07 15.23 23.70
N HIS A 105 45.56 16.38 24.15
CA HIS A 105 46.28 17.27 25.06
C HIS A 105 45.74 17.09 26.49
N PRO A 106 46.42 16.28 27.35
CA PRO A 106 46.07 16.27 28.76
C PRO A 106 46.36 17.67 29.30
N SER A 107 45.32 18.31 29.82
CA SER A 107 45.34 19.55 30.60
C SER A 107 46.70 19.75 31.30
N LYS A 108 47.52 20.69 30.79
CA LYS A 108 48.64 21.22 31.57
C LYS A 108 48.01 21.99 32.73
N LYS A 109 48.17 21.43 33.93
CA LYS A 109 47.95 22.07 35.24
C LYS A 109 48.44 23.52 35.25
#